data_AF-A0A2A6KH78-F1
#
_entry.id   AF-A0A2A6KH78-F1
#
_cell.length_a   1.000
_cell.length_b   1.000
_cell.length_c   1.000
_cell.angle_alpha   90.00
_cell.angle_beta   90.00
_cell.angle_gamma   90.00
#
_symmetry.space_group_name_H-M   'P 1'
#
loop_
_entity.id
_entity.type
_entity.pdbx_description
1 polymer ?
#
loop_
_entity_poly.entity_id
_entity_poly.type
_entity_poly.pdbx_seq_one_letter_code
_entity_poly.pdbx_strand_id
1 'polypeptide(L)'
;MPWIAYIVHFIAAAFMTAGIPHFVNGVSGRPFRLPMAPRGKLGSPIANVVWGWANFLIAFLLFANIGPLYIGTPGDTIFVAAGMLVAGVLLARYFEGDVR
;
A
#
# COMPACT_ATOMS: atom_id res chain seq x y z
N MET A 1 23.03 0.77 -8.23
CA MET A 1 21.69 1.02 -8.81
C MET A 1 21.54 2.51 -9.08
N PRO A 2 20.90 2.93 -10.17
CA PRO A 2 20.53 4.34 -10.34
C PRO A 2 19.68 4.77 -9.13
N TRP A 3 19.94 5.95 -8.55
CA TRP A 3 19.25 6.46 -7.35
C TRP A 3 17.71 6.47 -7.48
N ILE A 4 17.20 6.56 -8.71
CA ILE A 4 15.79 6.40 -9.07
C ILE A 4 15.22 5.07 -8.58
N ALA A 5 15.98 3.97 -8.58
CA ALA A 5 15.52 2.68 -8.08
C ALA A 5 15.12 2.74 -6.61
N TYR A 6 15.85 3.50 -5.77
CA TYR A 6 15.49 3.67 -4.36
C TYR A 6 14.16 4.40 -4.17
N ILE A 7 13.90 5.42 -5.00
CA ILE A 7 12.61 6.12 -5.00
C ILE A 7 11.49 5.18 -5.45
N VAL A 8 11.74 4.39 -6.49
CA VAL A 8 10.79 3.39 -6.97
C VAL A 8 10.49 2.35 -5.89
N HIS A 9 11.51 1.87 -5.16
CA HIS A 9 11.33 0.96 -4.02
C HIS A 9 10.48 1.57 -2.91
N PHE A 10 10.70 2.84 -2.57
CA PHE A 10 9.87 3.56 -1.61
C PHE A 10 8.41 3.65 -2.06
N ILE A 11 8.19 4.04 -3.33
CA ILE A 11 6.83 4.17 -3.90
C ILE A 11 6.14 2.80 -3.97
N ALA A 12 6.85 1.77 -4.41
CA ALA A 12 6.34 0.40 -4.46
C ALA A 12 5.92 -0.09 -3.07
N ALA A 13 6.75 0.14 -2.05
CA ALA A 13 6.44 -0.17 -0.67
C ALA A 13 5.23 0.62 -0.13
N ALA A 14 5.08 1.87 -0.54
CA ALA A 14 3.93 2.69 -0.19
C ALA A 14 2.63 2.15 -0.81
N PHE A 15 2.63 1.78 -2.09
CA PHE A 15 1.48 1.12 -2.75
C PHE A 15 1.17 -0.24 -2.10
N MET A 16 2.18 -1.04 -1.80
CA MET A 16 1.99 -2.30 -1.10
C MET A 16 1.28 -2.08 0.23
N THR A 17 1.74 -1.11 1.03
CA THR A 17 1.15 -0.79 2.32
C THR A 17 -0.26 -0.21 2.20
N ALA A 18 -0.52 0.60 1.18
CA ALA A 18 -1.85 1.12 0.86
C ALA A 18 -2.86 0.03 0.54
N GLY A 19 -2.44 -1.08 -0.06
CA GLY A 19 -3.31 -2.21 -0.35
C GLY A 19 -3.75 -3.01 0.88
N ILE A 20 -2.92 -3.06 1.93
CA ILE A 20 -3.13 -3.91 3.12
C ILE A 20 -4.50 -3.71 3.78
N PRO A 21 -4.91 -2.50 4.22
CA PRO A 21 -6.16 -2.34 4.96
C PRO A 21 -7.38 -2.73 4.12
N HIS A 22 -7.39 -2.47 2.82
CA HIS A 22 -8.49 -2.85 1.94
C HIS A 22 -8.51 -4.36 1.70
N PHE A 23 -7.38 -4.96 1.36
CA PHE A 23 -7.31 -6.39 1.10
C PHE A 23 -7.69 -7.20 2.33
N VAL A 24 -7.10 -6.90 3.49
CA VAL A 24 -7.33 -7.64 4.74
C VAL A 24 -8.78 -7.52 5.20
N ASN A 25 -9.37 -6.33 5.19
CA ASN A 25 -10.79 -6.17 5.53
C ASN A 25 -11.69 -6.89 4.52
N GLY A 26 -11.39 -6.77 3.22
CA GLY A 26 -12.14 -7.40 2.15
C GLY A 26 -12.17 -8.94 2.25
N VAL A 27 -11.02 -9.60 2.40
CA VAL A 27 -10.95 -11.06 2.55
C VAL A 27 -11.52 -11.54 3.89
N SER A 28 -11.55 -10.68 4.90
CA SER A 28 -12.22 -10.94 6.18
C SER A 28 -13.74 -10.74 6.12
N GLY A 29 -14.31 -10.38 4.97
CA GLY A 29 -15.74 -10.10 4.81
C GLY A 29 -16.21 -8.80 5.45
N ARG A 30 -15.29 -7.90 5.83
CA ARG A 30 -15.61 -6.65 6.54
C ARG A 30 -15.71 -5.49 5.55
N PRO A 31 -16.83 -4.76 5.52
CA PRO A 31 -16.90 -3.50 4.78
C PRO A 31 -15.85 -2.51 5.30
N PHE A 32 -15.15 -1.84 4.40
CA PHE A 32 -14.12 -0.87 4.73
C PHE A 32 -14.21 0.32 3.76
N ARG A 33 -13.78 1.51 4.21
CA ARG A 33 -13.85 2.71 3.38
C ARG A 33 -12.91 2.58 2.18
N LEU A 34 -13.36 3.01 0.99
CA LEU A 34 -12.50 3.21 -0.18
C LEU A 34 -11.91 4.64 -0.17
N PRO A 35 -10.71 4.88 -0.72
CA PRO A 35 -10.06 6.20 -0.62
C PRO A 35 -10.86 7.34 -1.25
N MET A 36 -11.66 7.06 -2.28
CA MET A 36 -12.52 8.05 -2.94
C MET A 36 -13.95 8.10 -2.35
N ALA A 37 -14.25 7.26 -1.36
CA ALA A 37 -15.57 7.27 -0.73
C ALA A 37 -15.67 8.45 0.27
N PRO A 38 -16.83 9.15 0.32
CA PRO A 38 -17.09 10.15 1.35
C PRO A 38 -16.94 9.59 2.76
N ARG A 39 -16.67 10.47 3.72
CA ARG A 39 -16.61 10.07 5.13
C ARG A 39 -17.92 9.37 5.56
N GLY A 40 -17.78 8.26 6.29
CA GLY A 40 -18.89 7.42 6.75
C GLY A 40 -19.44 6.42 5.72
N LYS A 41 -19.00 6.43 4.45
CA LYS A 41 -19.43 5.44 3.46
C LYS A 41 -18.43 4.28 3.34
N LEU A 42 -18.91 3.07 3.54
CA LEU A 42 -18.12 1.84 3.41
C LEU A 42 -18.32 1.21 2.02
N GLY A 43 -17.22 0.75 1.42
CA GLY A 43 -17.26 -0.08 0.23
C GLY A 43 -17.57 -1.54 0.61
N SER A 44 -18.07 -2.31 -0.35
CA SER A 44 -18.30 -3.75 -0.15
C SER A 44 -16.98 -4.49 0.11
N PRO A 45 -17.01 -5.66 0.77
CA PRO A 45 -15.81 -6.47 0.96
C PRO A 45 -15.12 -6.82 -0.37
N ILE A 46 -15.89 -7.19 -1.40
CA ILE A 46 -15.35 -7.51 -2.75
C ILE A 46 -14.65 -6.30 -3.37
N ALA A 47 -15.24 -5.10 -3.29
CA ALA A 47 -14.61 -3.90 -3.82
C ALA A 47 -13.28 -3.59 -3.11
N ASN A 48 -13.21 -3.83 -1.79
CA ASN A 48 -11.98 -3.68 -1.02
C ASN A 48 -10.91 -4.73 -1.39
N VAL A 49 -11.30 -5.99 -1.67
CA VAL A 49 -10.36 -7.00 -2.20
C VAL A 49 -9.77 -6.55 -3.53
N VAL A 50 -10.61 -6.14 -4.48
CA VAL A 50 -10.16 -5.69 -5.81
C VAL A 50 -9.24 -4.48 -5.71
N TRP A 51 -9.60 -3.51 -4.85
CA TRP A 51 -8.78 -2.32 -4.63
C TRP A 51 -7.42 -2.64 -3.99
N GLY A 52 -7.41 -3.47 -2.94
CA GLY A 52 -6.18 -3.92 -2.30
C GLY A 52 -5.28 -4.71 -3.27
N TRP A 53 -5.88 -5.59 -4.06
CA TRP A 53 -5.18 -6.35 -5.09
C TRP A 53 -4.56 -5.45 -6.17
N ALA A 54 -5.28 -4.44 -6.66
CA ALA A 54 -4.75 -3.50 -7.64
C ALA A 54 -3.50 -2.76 -7.11
N ASN A 55 -3.51 -2.38 -5.83
CA ASN A 55 -2.34 -1.78 -5.17
C ASN A 55 -1.15 -2.75 -5.10
N PHE A 56 -1.40 -4.03 -4.76
CA PHE A 56 -0.35 -5.06 -4.77
C PHE A 56 0.21 -5.31 -6.16
N LEU A 57 -0.64 -5.32 -7.20
CA LEU A 57 -0.19 -5.45 -8.58
C LEU A 57 0.73 -4.30 -8.98
N ILE A 58 0.36 -3.06 -8.65
CA ILE A 58 1.21 -1.88 -8.92
C ILE A 58 2.55 -2.02 -8.20
N ALA A 59 2.54 -2.36 -6.90
CA ALA A 59 3.76 -2.57 -6.13
C ALA A 59 4.65 -3.66 -6.74
N PHE A 60 4.06 -4.80 -7.12
CA PHE A 60 4.78 -5.90 -7.77
C PHE A 60 5.41 -5.47 -9.09
N LEU A 61 4.66 -4.76 -9.95
CA LEU A 61 5.19 -4.28 -11.22
C LEU A 61 6.34 -3.29 -11.04
N LEU A 62 6.27 -2.42 -10.02
CA LEU A 62 7.35 -1.49 -9.68
C LEU A 62 8.61 -2.22 -9.19
N PHE A 63 8.45 -3.16 -8.26
CA PHE A 63 9.54 -3.99 -7.73
C PHE A 63 10.15 -4.93 -8.76
N ALA A 64 9.40 -5.36 -9.77
CA ALA A 64 9.88 -6.33 -10.76
C ALA A 64 10.49 -5.66 -12.00
N ASN A 65 9.92 -4.55 -12.48
CA ASN A 65 10.22 -4.04 -13.83
C ASN A 65 10.92 -2.68 -13.87
N ILE A 66 10.75 -1.83 -12.85
CA ILE A 66 11.28 -0.46 -12.89
C ILE A 66 12.50 -0.31 -11.98
N GLY A 67 12.43 -0.91 -10.78
CA GLY A 67 13.57 -1.11 -9.91
C GLY A 67 13.53 -2.53 -9.38
N PRO A 68 14.18 -3.50 -10.06
CA PRO A 68 14.28 -4.86 -9.56
C PRO A 68 14.81 -4.85 -8.12
N LEU A 69 13.98 -5.31 -7.19
CA LEU A 69 14.34 -5.32 -5.77
C LEU A 69 15.37 -6.42 -5.50
N TYR A 70 16.57 -6.03 -5.08
CA TYR A 70 17.59 -6.98 -4.63
C TYR A 70 17.57 -7.05 -3.10
N ILE A 71 16.88 -8.05 -2.58
CA ILE A 71 16.84 -8.33 -1.15
C ILE A 71 18.27 -8.63 -0.67
N GLY A 72 18.74 -7.87 0.32
CA GLY A 72 20.10 -8.00 0.87
C GLY A 72 21.00 -6.79 0.59
N THR A 73 20.58 -5.82 -0.23
CA THR A 73 21.28 -4.53 -0.30
C THR A 73 20.75 -3.59 0.80
N PRO A 74 21.63 -2.91 1.57
CA PRO A 74 21.19 -2.01 2.63
C PRO A 74 20.32 -0.85 2.13
N GLY A 75 20.66 -0.29 0.97
CA GLY A 75 19.92 0.83 0.36
C GLY A 75 18.48 0.46 0.02
N ASP A 76 18.27 -0.65 -0.69
CA ASP A 76 16.92 -1.08 -1.06
C ASP A 76 16.07 -1.38 0.17
N THR A 77 16.66 -2.05 1.16
CA THR A 77 15.99 -2.40 2.41
C THR A 77 15.52 -1.17 3.18
N ILE A 78 16.37 -0.14 3.30
CA ILE A 78 16.04 1.11 4.00
C ILE A 78 14.89 1.84 3.32
N PHE A 79 14.91 1.97 1.99
CA PHE A 79 13.88 2.71 1.26
C PHE A 79 12.53 1.97 1.25
N VAL A 80 12.54 0.63 1.16
CA VAL A 80 11.33 -0.17 1.34
C VAL A 80 10.76 0.01 2.75
N ALA A 81 11.60 -0.14 3.79
CA ALA A 81 11.16 0.00 5.17
C ALA A 81 10.61 1.41 5.46
N ALA A 82 11.26 2.45 4.94
CA ALA A 82 10.80 3.83 5.05
C ALA A 82 9.45 4.03 4.32
N GLY A 83 9.30 3.51 3.10
CA GLY A 83 8.06 3.58 2.34
C GLY A 83 6.89 2.92 3.07
N MET A 84 7.12 1.74 3.65
CA MET A 84 6.12 1.06 4.46
C MET A 84 5.73 1.85 5.71
N LEU A 85 6.72 2.36 6.46
CA LEU A 85 6.46 3.10 7.69
C LEU A 85 5.70 4.40 7.41
N VAL A 86 6.15 5.19 6.44
CA VAL A 86 5.52 6.46 6.10
C VAL A 86 4.09 6.24 5.60
N ALA A 87 3.89 5.31 4.66
CA ALA A 87 2.55 5.00 4.15
C ALA A 87 1.64 4.48 5.27
N GLY A 88 2.14 3.61 6.14
CA GLY A 88 1.40 3.07 7.28
C GLY A 88 0.92 4.17 8.23
N VAL A 89 1.80 5.10 8.62
CA VAL A 89 1.44 6.24 9.48
C VAL A 89 0.42 7.16 8.79
N LEU A 90 0.58 7.43 7.49
CA LEU A 90 -0.36 8.27 6.75
C LEU A 90 -1.75 7.61 6.64
N LEU A 91 -1.81 6.31 6.35
CA LEU A 91 -3.06 5.55 6.31
C LEU A 91 -3.73 5.49 7.68
N ALA A 92 -2.95 5.25 8.74
CA ALA A 92 -3.47 5.25 10.11
C ALA A 92 -4.13 6.59 10.44
N ARG A 93 -3.48 7.72 10.13
CA ARG A 93 -4.06 9.07 10.32
C ARG A 93 -5.26 9.32 9.42
N TYR A 94 -5.23 8.84 8.19
CA TYR A 94 -6.32 9.05 7.23
C TYR A 94 -7.60 8.33 7.66
N PHE A 95 -7.47 7.09 8.15
CA PHE A 95 -8.60 6.26 8.61
C PHE A 95 -8.95 6.44 10.10
N GLU A 96 -8.14 7.15 10.90
CA GLU A 96 -8.46 7.44 12.31
C GLU A 96 -9.84 8.11 12.47
N GLY A 97 -10.22 8.96 11.51
CA GLY A 97 -11.52 9.62 11.49
C GLY A 97 -12.71 8.74 11.09
N ASP A 98 -12.51 7.43 10.91
CA ASP A 98 -13.56 6.49 10.48
C ASP A 98 -14.12 5.68 11.65
N VAL A 99 -13.45 5.73 12.79
CA VAL A 99 -13.78 4.97 14.01
C VAL A 99 -14.59 5.83 15.00
N ARG A 100 -14.74 7.14 14.75
CA ARG A 100 -15.54 8.07 15.55
C ARG A 100 -16.85 8.40 14.85
#